data_AF-A0A5C5T1H5-F1
#
_entry.id   AF-A0A5C5T1H5-F1
#
_cell.length_a   1.000
_cell.length_b   1.000
_cell.length_c   1.000
_cell.angle_alpha   90.00
_cell.angle_beta   90.00
_cell.angle_gamma   90.00
#
_symmetry.space_group_name_H-M   'P 1'
#
loop_
_entity.id
_entity.type
_entity.pdbx_description
1 polymer ?
#
loop_
_entity_poly.entity_id
_entity_poly.type
_entity_poly.pdbx_seq_one_letter_code
_entity_poly.pdbx_strand_id
1 'polypeptide(L)'
;MEKTTSYTYFSIESNGESKDGKGLVAFEKGIFSPEDMTALLGIQPFTSWAYGDKRADGSIFPFSSWNAEKSDIKRLDVKAQCRDTIKKLKNKIPILHKIKEQYDVNFVLVIVPSIYGDEQPYMDFNKEVIEFCYFTGTTITTDMYIYSSEE
;
A
#
# COMPACT_ATOMS: atom_id res chain seq x y z
N MET A 1 21.74 12.17 14.74
CA MET A 1 20.53 11.52 15.26
C MET A 1 19.55 11.43 14.11
N GLU A 2 19.17 10.22 13.71
CA GLU A 2 18.09 10.03 12.75
C GLU A 2 16.79 10.57 13.35
N LYS A 3 15.94 11.16 12.51
CA LYS A 3 14.68 11.79 12.94
C LYS A 3 13.52 10.90 12.56
N THR A 4 12.47 10.91 13.37
CA THR A 4 11.22 10.25 13.00
C THR A 4 10.69 10.78 11.67
N THR A 5 10.44 9.85 10.76
CA THR A 5 9.90 10.14 9.43
C THR A 5 8.83 9.12 9.07
N SER A 6 8.13 9.37 7.98
CA SER A 6 7.20 8.41 7.41
C SER A 6 7.24 8.48 5.90
N TYR A 7 6.71 7.45 5.26
CA TYR A 7 6.23 7.54 3.89
C TYR A 7 4.87 6.86 3.78
N THR A 8 4.11 7.22 2.75
CA THR A 8 2.83 6.56 2.43
C THR A 8 2.84 6.06 1.00
N TYR A 9 1.99 5.08 0.70
CA TYR A 9 1.73 4.64 -0.66
C TYR A 9 0.38 3.96 -0.76
N PHE A 10 -0.11 3.79 -1.99
CA PHE A 10 -1.33 3.05 -2.28
C PHE A 10 -0.98 1.68 -2.82
N SER A 11 -1.65 0.65 -2.29
CA SER A 11 -1.45 -0.74 -2.64
C SER A 11 -2.73 -1.35 -3.17
N ILE A 12 -2.61 -2.12 -4.26
CA ILE A 12 -3.62 -3.09 -4.70
C ILE A 12 -3.02 -4.46 -4.43
N GLU A 13 -3.69 -5.26 -3.60
CA GLU A 13 -3.19 -6.53 -3.12
C GLU A 13 -4.22 -7.62 -3.40
N SER A 14 -3.75 -8.81 -3.82
CA SER A 14 -4.62 -9.97 -3.89
C SER A 14 -5.30 -10.22 -2.56
N ASN A 15 -6.60 -10.48 -2.58
CA ASN A 15 -7.24 -11.12 -1.45
C ASN A 15 -6.85 -12.60 -1.41
N GLY A 16 -6.84 -13.18 -0.21
CA GLY A 16 -6.35 -14.54 -0.03
C GLY A 16 -6.38 -14.99 1.42
N GLU A 17 -5.69 -16.08 1.69
CA GLU A 17 -5.57 -16.67 3.02
C GLU A 17 -4.11 -16.84 3.43
N SER A 18 -3.81 -16.55 4.68
CA SER A 18 -2.50 -16.84 5.25
C SER A 18 -2.34 -18.34 5.46
N LYS A 19 -1.31 -18.94 4.87
CA LYS A 19 -0.95 -20.35 5.06
C LYS A 19 0.37 -20.48 5.79
N ASP A 20 0.41 -21.44 6.72
CA ASP A 20 1.60 -21.76 7.50
C ASP A 20 2.81 -22.00 6.59
N GLY A 21 3.91 -21.29 6.87
CA GLY A 21 5.16 -21.37 6.13
C GLY A 21 5.16 -20.77 4.71
N LYS A 22 4.03 -20.23 4.22
CA LYS A 22 3.93 -19.61 2.88
C LYS A 22 3.51 -18.14 2.90
N GLY A 23 2.95 -17.67 4.01
CA GLY A 23 2.37 -16.33 4.10
C GLY A 23 1.04 -16.25 3.36
N LEU A 24 0.67 -15.04 2.91
CA LEU A 24 -0.53 -14.82 2.11
C LEU A 24 -0.48 -15.67 0.83
N VAL A 25 -1.52 -16.45 0.55
CA VAL A 25 -1.75 -17.15 -0.71
C VAL A 25 -3.04 -16.61 -1.31
N ALA A 26 -2.95 -16.06 -2.52
CA ALA A 26 -4.09 -15.45 -3.19
C ALA A 26 -5.17 -16.49 -3.54
N PHE A 27 -6.43 -16.06 -3.46
CA PHE A 27 -7.50 -16.76 -4.17
C PHE A 27 -7.35 -16.56 -5.68
N GLU A 28 -7.86 -17.49 -6.48
CA GLU A 28 -7.74 -17.43 -7.95
C GLU A 28 -8.26 -16.10 -8.52
N LYS A 29 -9.40 -15.60 -8.00
CA LYS A 29 -9.97 -14.31 -8.40
C LYS A 29 -9.15 -13.10 -7.95
N GLY A 30 -8.23 -13.26 -7.00
CA GLY A 30 -7.34 -12.21 -6.54
C GLY A 30 -6.05 -12.11 -7.35
N ILE A 31 -5.81 -13.04 -8.28
CA ILE A 31 -4.62 -13.01 -9.14
C ILE A 31 -4.85 -12.01 -10.27
N PHE A 32 -3.92 -11.06 -10.42
CA PHE A 32 -3.94 -10.05 -11.48
C PHE A 32 -2.53 -9.78 -12.04
N SER A 33 -2.46 -9.20 -13.24
CA SER A 33 -1.20 -8.70 -13.81
C SER A 33 -0.94 -7.25 -13.35
N PRO A 34 0.25 -6.96 -12.80
CA PRO A 34 0.65 -5.58 -12.51
C PRO A 34 0.69 -4.66 -13.75
N GLU A 35 0.99 -5.21 -14.92
CA GLU A 35 0.97 -4.49 -16.20
C GLU A 35 -0.45 -4.05 -16.57
N ASP A 36 -1.45 -4.92 -16.37
CA ASP A 36 -2.85 -4.58 -16.57
C ASP A 36 -3.30 -3.46 -15.62
N MET A 37 -2.92 -3.54 -14.34
CA MET A 37 -3.20 -2.46 -13.36
C MET A 37 -2.58 -1.13 -13.79
N THR A 38 -1.34 -1.19 -14.28
CA THR A 38 -0.60 -0.03 -14.78
C THR A 38 -1.30 0.60 -15.99
N ALA A 39 -1.76 -0.23 -16.94
CA ALA A 39 -2.49 0.22 -18.13
C ALA A 39 -3.86 0.82 -17.77
N LEU A 40 -4.62 0.18 -16.88
CA LEU A 40 -5.93 0.65 -16.44
C LEU A 40 -5.87 1.99 -15.71
N LEU A 41 -4.91 2.15 -14.79
CA LEU A 41 -4.80 3.35 -13.98
C LEU A 41 -4.03 4.47 -14.68
N GLY A 42 -3.13 4.12 -15.60
CA GLY A 42 -2.18 5.06 -16.22
C GLY A 42 -1.17 5.60 -15.21
N ILE A 43 -0.83 4.81 -14.20
CA ILE A 43 0.10 5.13 -13.12
C ILE A 43 1.21 4.08 -13.13
N GLN A 44 2.46 4.49 -12.96
CA GLN A 44 3.58 3.56 -12.83
C GLN A 44 3.76 3.16 -11.35
N PRO A 45 3.80 1.86 -11.02
CA PRO A 45 4.14 1.43 -9.67
C PRO A 45 5.61 1.69 -9.39
N PHE A 46 5.96 1.89 -8.13
CA PHE A 46 7.37 1.88 -7.72
C PHE A 46 7.83 0.45 -7.35
N THR A 47 6.89 -0.42 -6.95
CA THR A 47 7.09 -1.86 -6.77
C THR A 47 5.84 -2.64 -7.13
N SER A 48 6.01 -3.82 -7.71
CA SER A 48 4.94 -4.77 -7.99
C SER A 48 5.47 -6.19 -7.99
N TRP A 49 4.57 -7.15 -7.75
CA TRP A 49 4.84 -8.58 -7.85
C TRP A 49 3.67 -9.23 -8.58
N ALA A 50 3.95 -9.98 -9.63
CA ALA A 50 2.95 -10.84 -10.25
C ALA A 50 2.93 -12.20 -9.53
N TYR A 51 1.77 -12.85 -9.53
CA TYR A 51 1.67 -14.24 -9.08
C TYR A 51 2.66 -15.11 -9.87
N GLY A 52 3.48 -15.88 -9.16
CA GLY A 52 4.50 -16.76 -9.75
C GLY A 52 5.86 -16.11 -9.95
N ASP A 53 6.01 -14.81 -9.71
CA ASP A 53 7.32 -14.14 -9.76
C ASP A 53 8.30 -14.77 -8.77
N LYS A 54 9.58 -14.86 -9.17
CA LYS A 54 10.63 -15.42 -8.32
C LYS A 54 11.07 -14.41 -7.25
N ARG A 55 11.24 -14.91 -6.03
CA ARG A 55 11.87 -14.21 -4.91
C ARG A 55 13.39 -14.39 -4.94
N ALA A 56 14.08 -13.58 -4.14
CA ALA A 56 15.54 -13.64 -4.02
C ALA A 56 16.06 -14.99 -3.49
N ASP A 57 15.27 -15.69 -2.68
CA ASP A 57 15.59 -17.03 -2.15
C ASP A 57 15.22 -18.18 -3.11
N GLY A 58 14.71 -17.86 -4.31
CA GLY A 58 14.30 -18.83 -5.33
C GLY A 58 12.87 -19.37 -5.16
N SER A 59 12.16 -19.03 -4.07
CA SER A 59 10.73 -19.30 -3.94
C SER A 59 9.91 -18.38 -4.87
N ILE A 60 8.58 -18.55 -4.92
CA ILE A 60 7.70 -17.73 -5.75
C ILE A 60 6.74 -16.88 -4.90
N PHE A 61 6.26 -15.76 -5.44
CA PHE A 61 5.14 -15.02 -4.87
C PHE A 61 3.81 -15.74 -5.17
N PRO A 62 3.08 -16.22 -4.15
CA PRO A 62 1.78 -16.87 -4.35
C PRO A 62 0.61 -15.86 -4.38
N PHE A 63 0.88 -14.61 -4.76
CA PHE A 63 -0.07 -13.50 -4.82
C PHE A 63 0.42 -12.45 -5.82
N SER A 64 -0.48 -11.53 -6.19
CA SER A 64 -0.17 -10.33 -6.95
C SER A 64 -0.23 -9.08 -6.06
N SER A 65 0.64 -8.11 -6.33
CA SER A 65 0.60 -6.79 -5.70
C SER A 65 1.02 -5.70 -6.67
N TRP A 66 0.50 -4.50 -6.45
CA TRP A 66 0.85 -3.30 -7.20
C TRP A 66 0.88 -2.10 -6.24
N ASN A 67 2.04 -1.47 -6.10
CA ASN A 67 2.27 -0.40 -5.13
C ASN A 67 2.71 0.88 -5.86
N ALA A 68 1.99 1.97 -5.67
CA ALA A 68 2.24 3.21 -6.38
C ALA A 68 1.98 4.46 -5.54
N GLU A 69 2.22 5.62 -6.17
CA GLU A 69 1.98 6.96 -5.58
C GLU A 69 2.63 7.12 -4.20
N LYS A 70 3.88 6.64 -4.08
CA LYS A 70 4.68 6.80 -2.87
C LYS A 70 4.90 8.29 -2.59
N SER A 71 4.54 8.71 -1.38
CA SER A 71 4.84 10.05 -0.86
C SER A 71 5.84 9.95 0.29
N ASP A 72 7.06 10.43 0.05
CA ASP A 72 8.15 10.44 1.02
C ASP A 72 8.74 11.86 1.06
N ILE A 73 8.28 12.65 2.03
CA ILE A 73 8.70 14.04 2.20
C ILE A 73 9.80 14.21 3.26
N LYS A 74 10.43 13.10 3.68
CA LYS A 74 11.55 13.07 4.65
C LYS A 74 11.26 13.75 5.99
N ARG A 75 9.99 13.77 6.41
CA ARG A 75 9.52 14.17 7.73
C ARG A 75 8.23 13.42 8.07
N LEU A 76 7.87 13.40 9.36
CA LEU A 76 6.59 12.89 9.81
C LEU A 76 5.48 13.91 9.51
N ASP A 77 4.70 13.67 8.46
CA ASP A 77 3.53 14.48 8.07
C ASP A 77 2.51 13.60 7.35
N VAL A 78 2.00 12.60 8.08
CA VAL A 78 1.12 11.56 7.54
C VAL A 78 -0.09 12.16 6.82
N LYS A 79 -0.67 13.24 7.35
CA LYS A 79 -1.80 13.93 6.72
C LYS A 79 -1.45 14.45 5.33
N ALA A 80 -0.33 15.17 5.16
CA ALA A 80 0.07 15.68 3.85
C ALA A 80 0.43 14.52 2.90
N GLN A 81 1.14 13.51 3.41
CA GLN A 81 1.59 12.37 2.61
C GLN A 81 0.42 11.53 2.09
N CYS A 82 -0.57 11.21 2.93
CA CYS A 82 -1.77 10.52 2.50
C CYS A 82 -2.53 11.30 1.41
N ARG A 83 -2.63 12.62 1.54
CA ARG A 83 -3.27 13.46 0.50
C ARG A 83 -2.51 13.40 -0.82
N ASP A 84 -1.18 13.45 -0.78
CA ASP A 84 -0.34 13.34 -1.97
C ASP A 84 -0.48 11.97 -2.62
N THR A 85 -0.47 10.89 -1.83
CA THR A 85 -0.66 9.51 -2.32
C THR A 85 -1.99 9.34 -3.06
N ILE A 86 -3.09 9.88 -2.55
CA ILE A 86 -4.40 9.72 -3.21
C ILE A 86 -4.64 10.71 -4.35
N LYS A 87 -3.78 11.73 -4.52
CA LYS A 87 -4.03 12.88 -5.40
C LYS A 87 -4.38 12.47 -6.84
N LYS A 88 -3.62 11.56 -7.43
CA LYS A 88 -3.89 11.04 -8.79
C LYS A 88 -4.93 9.93 -8.81
N LEU A 89 -5.19 9.26 -7.69
CA LEU A 89 -6.15 8.15 -7.61
C LEU A 89 -7.60 8.64 -7.50
N LYS A 90 -7.83 9.86 -6.99
CA LYS A 90 -9.16 10.46 -6.86
C LYS A 90 -9.93 10.55 -8.17
N ASN A 91 -9.26 10.86 -9.29
CA ASN A 91 -9.91 10.88 -10.60
C ASN A 91 -10.02 9.49 -11.26
N LYS A 92 -9.54 8.44 -10.57
CA LYS A 92 -9.58 7.03 -11.00
C LYS A 92 -10.59 6.20 -10.20
N ILE A 93 -11.38 6.78 -9.30
CA ILE A 93 -12.39 6.07 -8.51
C ILE A 93 -13.28 5.14 -9.37
N PRO A 94 -13.84 5.57 -10.53
CA PRO A 94 -14.61 4.66 -11.38
C PRO A 94 -13.81 3.46 -11.91
N ILE A 95 -12.51 3.62 -12.14
CA ILE A 95 -11.63 2.54 -12.59
C ILE A 95 -11.30 1.60 -11.42
N LEU A 96 -11.04 2.15 -10.23
CA LEU A 96 -10.83 1.38 -9.00
C LEU A 96 -12.05 0.51 -8.67
N HIS A 97 -13.28 1.00 -8.89
CA HIS A 97 -14.49 0.19 -8.77
C HIS A 97 -14.50 -0.99 -9.75
N LYS A 98 -14.21 -0.74 -11.03
CA LYS A 98 -14.13 -1.82 -12.03
C LYS A 98 -13.08 -2.87 -11.68
N ILE A 99 -11.94 -2.46 -11.12
CA ILE A 99 -10.90 -3.39 -10.65
C ILE A 99 -11.48 -4.31 -9.57
N LYS A 100 -12.23 -3.79 -8.59
CA LYS A 100 -12.89 -4.61 -7.56
C LYS A 100 -14.04 -5.48 -8.07
N GLU A 101 -14.69 -5.08 -9.16
CA GLU A 101 -15.69 -5.93 -9.84
C GLU A 101 -15.04 -7.10 -10.58
N GLN A 102 -13.85 -6.88 -11.14
CA GLN A 102 -13.13 -7.85 -11.94
C GLN A 102 -12.27 -8.80 -11.10
N TYR A 103 -11.68 -8.31 -10.02
CA TYR A 103 -10.72 -9.03 -9.18
C TYR A 103 -11.11 -8.97 -7.70
N ASP A 104 -10.86 -10.06 -6.99
CA ASP A 104 -10.97 -10.13 -5.53
C ASP A 104 -9.70 -9.55 -4.90
N VAL A 105 -9.67 -8.22 -4.79
CA VAL A 105 -8.49 -7.45 -4.33
C VAL A 105 -8.84 -6.49 -3.20
N ASN A 106 -7.84 -6.24 -2.37
CA ASN A 106 -7.87 -5.21 -1.35
C ASN A 106 -7.16 -3.96 -1.85
N PHE A 107 -7.72 -2.80 -1.52
CA PHE A 107 -7.04 -1.52 -1.66
C PHE A 107 -6.58 -1.07 -0.28
N VAL A 108 -5.31 -0.71 -0.16
CA VAL A 108 -4.71 -0.32 1.12
C VAL A 108 -3.94 0.99 0.95
N LEU A 109 -4.27 1.97 1.79
CA LEU A 109 -3.43 3.14 2.00
C LEU A 109 -2.44 2.78 3.13
N VAL A 110 -1.19 2.55 2.75
CA VAL A 110 -0.15 2.11 3.69
C VAL A 110 0.61 3.33 4.20
N ILE A 111 0.85 3.37 5.50
CA ILE A 111 1.62 4.39 6.22
C ILE A 111 2.78 3.66 6.89
N VAL A 112 4.00 4.10 6.61
CA VAL A 112 5.21 3.45 7.12
C VAL A 112 6.03 4.46 7.92
N PRO A 113 5.72 4.65 9.22
CA PRO A 113 6.53 5.47 10.09
C PRO A 113 7.80 4.73 10.54
N SER A 114 8.92 5.43 10.50
CA SER A 114 10.18 5.09 11.15
C SER A 114 10.35 5.98 12.37
N ILE A 115 10.15 5.41 13.56
CA ILE A 115 10.15 6.12 14.85
C ILE A 115 11.51 5.93 15.52
N TYR A 116 12.13 7.01 15.97
CA TYR A 116 13.45 6.97 16.61
C TYR A 116 13.39 7.41 18.07
N GLY A 117 14.09 6.69 18.94
CA GLY A 117 14.13 6.96 20.38
C GLY A 117 12.75 6.80 21.02
N ASP A 118 12.44 7.66 21.99
CA ASP A 118 11.17 7.64 22.75
C ASP A 118 10.06 8.49 22.11
N GLU A 119 10.18 8.85 20.83
CA GLU A 119 9.19 9.69 20.16
C GLU A 119 7.83 9.00 20.01
N GLN A 120 6.75 9.72 20.32
CA GLN A 120 5.37 9.22 20.19
C GLN A 120 4.61 10.09 19.18
N PRO A 121 4.67 9.76 17.88
CA PRO A 121 4.13 10.60 16.83
C PRO A 121 2.60 10.64 16.84
N TYR A 122 2.04 11.84 16.73
CA TYR A 122 0.62 12.03 16.43
C TYR A 122 0.38 11.89 14.93
N MET A 123 -0.62 11.09 14.55
CA MET A 123 -1.04 10.87 13.17
C MET A 123 -2.54 11.09 13.05
N ASP A 124 -2.96 11.88 12.08
CA ASP A 124 -4.37 12.13 11.78
C ASP A 124 -4.62 12.24 10.28
N PHE A 125 -5.90 12.13 9.91
CA PHE A 125 -6.36 12.14 8.53
C PHE A 125 -7.35 13.28 8.31
N ASN A 126 -7.28 13.91 7.14
CA ASN A 126 -8.29 14.90 6.78
C ASN A 126 -9.53 14.21 6.15
N LYS A 127 -10.62 14.97 6.06
CA LYS A 127 -11.88 14.52 5.46
C LYS A 127 -11.70 13.96 4.05
N GLU A 128 -10.84 14.58 3.25
CA GLU A 128 -10.56 14.16 1.86
C GLU A 128 -10.01 12.72 1.77
N VAL A 129 -9.07 12.36 2.65
CA VAL A 129 -8.52 11.00 2.70
C VAL A 129 -9.57 10.00 3.18
N ILE A 130 -10.33 10.37 4.22
CA ILE A 130 -11.40 9.52 4.77
C ILE A 130 -12.47 9.24 3.70
N GLU A 131 -12.90 10.25 2.95
CA GLU A 131 -13.87 10.12 1.86
C GLU A 131 -13.33 9.23 0.73
N PHE A 132 -12.08 9.43 0.30
CA PHE A 132 -11.46 8.55 -0.70
C PHE A 132 -11.48 7.09 -0.24
N CYS A 133 -11.06 6.83 1.00
CA CYS A 133 -11.04 5.49 1.56
C CYS A 133 -12.45 4.88 1.61
N TYR A 134 -13.43 5.64 2.08
CA TYR A 134 -14.83 5.21 2.11
C TYR A 134 -15.36 4.87 0.72
N PHE A 135 -15.21 5.77 -0.25
CA PHE A 135 -15.74 5.56 -1.60
C PHE A 135 -15.10 4.40 -2.33
N THR A 136 -13.82 4.13 -2.10
CA THR A 136 -13.11 3.04 -2.78
C THR A 136 -13.12 1.73 -1.98
N GLY A 137 -13.63 1.75 -0.75
CA GLY A 137 -13.47 0.66 0.21
C GLY A 137 -11.99 0.35 0.48
N THR A 138 -11.14 1.38 0.51
CA THR A 138 -9.71 1.28 0.83
C THR A 138 -9.53 1.25 2.34
N THR A 139 -8.80 0.27 2.84
CA THR A 139 -8.40 0.22 4.25
C THR A 139 -7.14 1.05 4.47
N ILE A 140 -6.85 1.37 5.74
CA ILE A 140 -5.62 2.07 6.12
C ILE A 140 -4.80 1.12 6.98
N THR A 141 -3.53 0.94 6.63
CA THR A 141 -2.59 0.11 7.38
C THR A 141 -1.42 0.98 7.84
N THR A 142 -1.00 0.81 9.09
CA THR A 142 0.22 1.41 9.62
C THR A 142 1.23 0.30 9.87
N ASP A 143 2.31 0.26 9.08
CA ASP A 143 3.41 -0.67 9.21
C ASP A 143 4.61 0.06 9.85
N MET A 144 4.76 -0.10 11.16
CA MET A 144 5.60 0.77 11.98
C MET A 144 6.94 0.11 12.29
N TYR A 145 8.01 0.88 12.12
CA TYR A 145 9.36 0.50 12.55
C TYR A 145 9.80 1.39 13.71
N ILE A 146 10.18 0.77 14.83
CA ILE A 146 10.65 1.47 16.02
C ILE A 146 12.13 1.16 16.20
N TYR A 147 12.94 2.22 16.20
CA TYR A 147 14.38 2.17 16.43
C TYR A 147 14.63 2.74 17.82
N SER A 148 14.78 1.84 18.80
CA SER A 148 15.27 2.24 20.12
C SER A 148 16.66 2.85 19.98
N SER A 149 16.94 3.89 20.75
CA SER A 149 18.33 4.19 21.07
C SER A 149 18.87 3.00 21.85
N GLU A 150 19.63 2.11 21.21
CA GLU A 150 20.51 1.22 21.97
C GLU A 150 21.45 2.09 22.82
N GLU A 151 21.66 1.67 24.08
CA GLU A 151 22.48 2.32 25.12
C GLU A 151 23.89 2.72 24.66
#